data_AF-A0A1G3LAP1-F1
#
_entry.id   AF-A0A1G3LAP1-F1
#
_cell.length_a   1.000
_cell.length_b   1.000
_cell.length_c   1.000
_cell.angle_alpha   90.00
_cell.angle_beta   90.00
_cell.angle_gamma   90.00
#
_symmetry.space_group_name_H-M   'P 1'
#
loop_
_entity.id
_entity.type
_entity.pdbx_description
1 polymer ?
#
loop_
_entity_poly.entity_id
_entity_poly.type
_entity_poly.pdbx_seq_one_letter_code
_entity_poly.pdbx_strand_id
1 'polypeptide(L)'
;MKMYFILIIIFIPIISYATVDCLHVNHLTKELYWFDDNDYYGINWQSLGAGDDKLIKLERYYLDNGYKYTKFPYKIEFLGIIIVFTIASIIITIIIIRKNIKIAPSKSPNSQ
;
A
#
# COMPACT_ATOMS: atom_id res chain seq x y z
N MET A 1 -17.89 26.30 36.38
CA MET A 1 -16.66 26.66 35.64
C MET A 1 -15.60 25.55 35.55
N LYS A 2 -15.64 24.46 36.33
CA LYS A 2 -14.58 23.43 36.31
C LYS A 2 -14.66 22.40 35.17
N MET A 3 -15.83 22.24 34.53
CA MET A 3 -16.06 21.19 33.52
C MET A 3 -15.72 21.60 32.07
N TYR A 4 -15.64 22.91 31.79
CA TYR A 4 -15.33 23.43 30.45
C TYR A 4 -13.84 23.35 30.10
N PHE A 5 -12.94 23.30 31.10
CA PHE A 5 -11.50 23.15 30.88
C PHE A 5 -11.12 21.77 30.34
N ILE A 6 -11.88 20.72 30.69
CA ILE A 6 -11.63 19.35 30.21
C ILE A 6 -11.91 19.22 28.71
N LEU A 7 -12.91 19.95 28.18
CA LEU A 7 -13.26 19.95 26.76
C LEU A 7 -12.22 20.65 25.87
N ILE A 8 -11.50 21.66 26.41
CA ILE A 8 -10.42 22.34 25.68
C ILE A 8 -9.18 21.45 25.54
N ILE A 9 -8.92 20.58 26.53
CA ILE A 9 -7.77 19.65 26.52
C ILE A 9 -7.96 18.51 25.51
N ILE A 10 -9.20 18.09 25.25
CA ILE A 10 -9.52 17.02 24.28
C ILE A 10 -9.36 17.50 22.82
N PHE A 11 -9.35 18.81 22.59
CA PHE A 11 -9.25 19.42 21.26
C PHE A 11 -7.88 20.04 20.96
N ILE A 12 -6.85 19.79 21.77
CA ILE A 12 -5.49 20.08 21.35
C ILE A 12 -5.04 18.87 20.52
N PRO A 13 -5.08 18.90 19.18
CA PRO A 13 -4.22 18.00 18.44
C PRO A 13 -2.82 18.36 18.91
N ILE A 14 -2.19 17.44 19.64
CA ILE A 14 -0.74 17.44 19.74
C ILE A 14 -0.33 17.27 18.28
N ILE A 15 0.02 18.37 17.62
CA ILE A 15 0.68 18.33 16.34
C ILE A 15 2.05 17.75 16.67
N SER A 16 2.09 16.42 16.79
CA SER A 16 3.33 15.68 16.83
C SER A 16 3.86 15.79 15.42
N TYR A 17 4.67 16.84 15.20
CA TYR A 17 5.61 16.85 14.10
C TYR A 17 6.56 15.69 14.39
N ALA A 18 6.22 14.50 13.90
CA ALA A 18 7.21 13.44 13.78
C ALA A 18 8.24 14.00 12.81
N THR A 19 9.48 14.16 13.30
CA THR A 19 10.60 14.49 12.44
C THR A 19 10.71 13.36 11.44
N VAL A 20 10.48 13.67 10.18
CA VAL A 20 10.63 12.65 9.16
C VAL A 20 12.11 12.53 8.87
N ASP A 21 12.71 11.44 9.33
CA ASP A 21 14.15 11.29 9.35
C ASP A 21 14.73 10.78 8.01
N CYS A 22 13.89 10.30 7.08
CA CYS A 22 14.39 9.82 5.78
C CYS A 22 13.45 10.03 4.58
N LEU A 23 14.09 10.31 3.44
CA LEU A 23 13.45 10.40 2.14
C LEU A 23 13.49 9.03 1.46
N HIS A 24 12.32 8.51 1.14
CA HIS A 24 12.13 7.29 0.41
C HIS A 24 11.84 7.57 -1.07
N VAL A 25 12.46 6.79 -1.94
CA VAL A 25 12.34 6.95 -3.39
C VAL A 25 11.99 5.63 -4.04
N ASN A 26 10.98 5.65 -4.91
CA ASN A 26 10.68 4.55 -5.82
C ASN A 26 11.20 4.88 -7.22
N HIS A 27 12.28 4.22 -7.62
CA HIS A 27 12.89 4.46 -8.92
C HIS A 27 12.07 3.92 -10.10
N LEU A 28 11.15 2.98 -9.86
CA LEU A 28 10.30 2.41 -10.90
C LEU A 28 9.15 3.36 -11.24
N THR A 29 8.45 3.88 -10.23
CA THR A 29 7.31 4.79 -10.42
C THR A 29 7.68 6.26 -10.46
N LYS A 30 8.93 6.59 -10.14
CA LYS A 30 9.40 7.97 -9.91
C LYS A 30 8.60 8.68 -8.82
N GLU A 31 8.38 8.00 -7.70
CA GLU A 31 7.63 8.54 -6.57
C GLU A 31 8.54 8.82 -5.36
N LEU A 32 8.20 9.86 -4.61
CA LEU A 32 8.86 10.30 -3.38
C LEU A 32 7.90 10.17 -2.20
N TYR A 33 8.42 9.70 -1.07
CA TYR A 33 7.69 9.64 0.18
C TYR A 33 8.61 9.95 1.36
N TRP A 34 8.06 10.56 2.39
CA TRP A 34 8.75 10.98 3.59
C TRP A 34 8.34 10.05 4.73
N PHE A 35 9.27 9.28 5.31
CA PHE A 35 8.99 8.28 6.37
C PHE A 35 9.90 8.44 7.59
N ASP A 36 9.41 8.00 8.75
CA ASP A 36 10.20 7.86 9.98
C ASP A 36 11.04 6.57 9.89
N ASP A 37 12.32 6.60 10.26
CA ASP A 37 13.40 5.75 9.71
C ASP A 37 13.31 4.22 9.99
N ASN A 38 12.19 3.74 10.55
CA ASN A 38 12.03 2.36 11.02
C ASN A 38 11.10 1.45 10.20
N ASP A 39 10.26 1.97 9.28
CA ASP A 39 9.02 1.23 8.95
C ASP A 39 8.65 1.04 7.46
N TYR A 40 9.56 1.22 6.48
CA TYR A 40 9.21 1.00 5.07
C TYR A 40 9.81 -0.26 4.43
N TYR A 41 8.96 -1.28 4.24
CA TYR A 41 9.26 -2.54 3.53
C TYR A 41 8.56 -2.63 2.17
N GLY A 42 8.54 -1.53 1.40
CA GLY A 42 7.94 -1.48 0.07
C GLY A 42 8.82 -2.08 -1.02
N ILE A 43 8.20 -2.64 -2.06
CA ILE A 43 8.90 -3.19 -3.22
C ILE A 43 9.53 -2.03 -4.00
N ASN A 44 10.84 -2.12 -4.26
CA ASN A 44 11.64 -1.12 -4.99
C ASN A 44 11.74 0.25 -4.32
N TRP A 45 11.39 0.35 -3.04
CA TRP A 45 11.62 1.55 -2.25
C TRP A 45 13.02 1.52 -1.66
N GLN A 46 13.75 2.61 -1.85
CA GLN A 46 15.06 2.80 -1.22
C GLN A 46 14.96 3.97 -0.23
N SER A 47 15.32 3.70 1.03
CA SER A 47 15.54 4.77 2.02
C SER A 47 16.87 5.44 1.73
N LEU A 48 16.85 6.75 1.62
CA LEU A 48 18.04 7.57 1.51
C LEU A 48 18.18 8.35 2.82
N GLY A 49 18.78 7.71 3.83
CA GLY A 49 19.04 8.34 5.11
C GLY A 49 20.04 9.49 4.99
N ALA A 50 19.72 10.66 5.55
CA ALA A 50 20.64 11.77 5.72
C ALA A 50 20.09 12.80 6.72
N GLY A 51 20.95 13.58 7.39
CA GLY A 51 20.49 14.69 8.25
C GLY A 51 19.86 15.84 7.45
N ASP A 52 19.06 16.68 8.13
CA ASP A 52 18.13 17.69 7.60
C ASP A 52 18.55 18.40 6.29
N ASP A 53 19.72 19.06 6.27
CA ASP A 53 20.16 19.84 5.10
C ASP A 53 20.44 19.01 3.84
N LYS A 54 20.84 17.75 4.02
CA LYS A 54 21.13 16.85 2.90
C LYS A 54 19.83 16.31 2.29
N LEU A 55 18.81 16.07 3.10
CA LEU A 55 17.53 15.57 2.62
C LEU A 55 16.82 16.60 1.73
N ILE A 56 16.83 17.89 2.11
CA ILE A 56 16.22 18.95 1.29
C ILE A 56 16.88 19.04 -0.09
N LYS A 57 18.22 18.89 -0.16
CA LYS A 57 18.95 18.88 -1.44
C LYS A 57 18.61 17.65 -2.26
N LEU A 58 18.49 16.50 -1.61
CA LEU A 58 18.19 15.23 -2.25
C LEU A 58 16.77 15.20 -2.81
N GLU A 59 15.81 15.69 -2.03
CA GLU A 59 14.43 15.88 -2.44
C GLU A 59 14.33 16.78 -3.68
N ARG A 60 14.98 17.95 -3.67
CA ARG A 60 15.03 18.84 -4.83
C ARG A 60 15.64 18.15 -6.05
N TYR A 61 16.75 17.43 -5.87
CA TYR A 61 17.36 16.67 -6.96
C TYR A 61 16.35 15.72 -7.63
N TYR A 62 15.57 14.97 -6.85
CA TYR A 62 14.58 14.06 -7.43
C TYR A 62 13.41 14.79 -8.08
N LEU A 63 12.91 15.86 -7.46
CA LEU A 63 11.86 16.70 -8.07
C LEU A 63 12.30 17.27 -9.42
N ASP A 64 13.55 17.76 -9.52
CA ASP A 64 14.13 18.28 -10.76
C ASP A 64 14.29 17.18 -11.82
N ASN A 65 14.49 15.92 -11.40
CA ASN A 65 14.52 14.75 -12.29
C ASN A 65 13.12 14.20 -12.64
N GLY A 66 12.06 14.93 -12.30
CA GLY A 66 10.67 14.60 -12.66
C GLY A 66 10.00 13.58 -11.75
N TYR A 67 10.54 13.34 -10.56
CA TYR A 67 9.84 12.56 -9.53
C TYR A 67 8.71 13.38 -8.92
N LYS A 68 7.72 12.68 -8.35
CA LYS A 68 6.54 13.32 -7.74
C LYS A 68 6.27 12.74 -6.36
N TYR A 69 5.73 13.56 -5.46
CA TYR A 69 5.25 13.03 -4.18
C TYR A 69 4.08 12.10 -4.37
N THR A 70 4.07 11.02 -3.59
CA THR A 70 2.91 10.16 -3.42
C THR A 70 2.32 10.32 -2.03
N LYS A 71 1.00 10.19 -1.91
CA LYS A 71 0.32 10.03 -0.61
C LYS A 71 0.04 8.56 -0.31
N PHE A 72 0.24 7.68 -1.29
CA PHE A 72 -0.07 6.26 -1.19
C PHE A 72 1.13 5.45 -1.70
N PRO A 73 2.17 5.32 -0.86
CA PRO A 73 3.44 4.76 -1.29
C PRO A 73 3.40 3.22 -1.51
N TYR A 74 2.30 2.56 -1.13
CA TYR A 74 2.09 1.10 -1.30
C TYR A 74 1.16 0.73 -2.47
N LYS A 75 1.00 1.62 -3.45
CA LYS A 75 0.03 1.42 -4.54
C LYS A 75 0.31 0.17 -5.38
N ILE A 76 1.59 -0.11 -5.67
CA ILE A 76 1.97 -1.26 -6.50
C ILE A 76 1.75 -2.57 -5.75
N GLU A 77 2.14 -2.61 -4.49
CA GLU A 77 2.01 -3.77 -3.61
C GLU A 77 0.53 -4.12 -3.47
N PHE A 78 -0.31 -3.10 -3.25
CA PHE A 78 -1.75 -3.27 -3.19
C PHE A 78 -2.33 -3.82 -4.51
N LEU A 79 -1.87 -3.31 -5.66
CA LEU A 79 -2.25 -3.85 -6.98
C LEU A 79 -1.81 -5.31 -7.15
N GLY A 80 -0.60 -5.66 -6.71
CA GLY A 80 -0.08 -7.02 -6.75
C GLY A 80 -0.95 -7.99 -5.94
N ILE A 81 -1.34 -7.58 -4.73
CA ILE A 81 -2.25 -8.37 -3.87
C ILE A 81 -3.58 -8.61 -4.58
N ILE A 82 -4.20 -7.57 -5.16
CA ILE A 82 -5.47 -7.71 -5.90
C ILE A 82 -5.35 -8.70 -7.05
N ILE A 83 -4.25 -8.63 -7.82
CA ILE A 83 -4.02 -9.55 -8.94
C ILE A 83 -3.92 -11.00 -8.45
N VAL A 84 -3.16 -11.26 -7.38
CA VAL A 84 -3.01 -12.60 -6.80
C VAL A 84 -4.36 -13.15 -6.33
N PHE A 85 -5.14 -12.37 -5.59
CA PHE A 85 -6.48 -12.77 -5.14
C PHE A 85 -7.43 -13.05 -6.30
N THR A 86 -7.36 -12.24 -7.36
CA THR A 86 -8.18 -12.42 -8.57
C THR A 86 -7.85 -13.74 -9.27
N ILE A 87 -6.57 -14.02 -9.47
CA ILE A 87 -6.12 -15.28 -10.11
C ILE A 87 -6.52 -16.49 -9.25
N ALA A 88 -6.32 -16.42 -7.94
CA ALA A 88 -6.70 -17.49 -7.02
C ALA A 88 -8.22 -17.77 -7.09
N SER A 89 -9.05 -16.73 -7.10
CA SER A 89 -10.51 -16.85 -7.21
C SER A 89 -10.95 -17.48 -8.53
N ILE A 90 -10.32 -17.10 -9.65
CA ILE A 90 -10.57 -17.71 -10.97
C ILE A 90 -10.23 -19.20 -10.94
N ILE A 91 -9.07 -19.58 -10.41
CA ILE A 91 -8.63 -20.98 -10.33
C ILE A 91 -9.61 -21.81 -9.48
N ILE A 92 -10.00 -21.30 -8.31
CA ILE A 92 -10.97 -21.96 -7.42
C ILE A 92 -12.31 -22.15 -8.14
N THR A 93 -12.80 -21.13 -8.83
CA THR A 93 -14.05 -21.18 -9.60
C THR A 93 -13.99 -22.26 -10.69
N ILE A 94 -12.89 -22.33 -11.44
CA ILE A 94 -12.68 -23.37 -12.47
C ILE A 94 -12.69 -24.77 -11.84
N ILE A 95 -12.03 -24.95 -10.69
CA ILE A 95 -11.99 -26.25 -9.99
C ILE A 95 -13.38 -26.66 -9.52
N ILE A 96 -14.16 -25.74 -8.95
CA ILE A 96 -15.53 -26.00 -8.48
C ILE A 96 -16.44 -26.40 -9.66
N ILE A 97 -16.41 -25.63 -10.75
CA ILE A 97 -17.20 -25.94 -11.96
C ILE A 97 -16.84 -27.33 -12.49
N ARG A 98 -15.54 -27.65 -12.61
CA ARG A 98 -15.08 -28.96 -13.09
C ARG A 98 -15.49 -30.12 -12.19
N LYS A 99 -15.53 -29.92 -10.85
CA LYS A 99 -16.01 -30.95 -9.92
C LYS A 99 -17.52 -31.17 -10.06
N ASN A 100 -18.31 -30.11 -10.18
CA ASN A 100 -19.77 -30.22 -10.31
C ASN A 100 -20.20 -30.89 -11.64
N ILE A 101 -19.49 -30.63 -12.74
CA ILE A 101 -19.78 -31.28 -14.04
C ILE A 101 -19.55 -32.80 -13.98
N LYS A 102 -18.51 -33.26 -13.26
CA LYS A 102 -18.24 -34.71 -13.13
C LYS A 102 -19.26 -35.46 -12.27
N ILE A 103 -20.00 -34.76 -11.41
CA ILE A 103 -20.97 -35.36 -10.48
C ILE A 103 -22.38 -35.44 -11.09
N ALA A 104 -22.66 -34.72 -12.19
CA ALA A 104 -23.93 -34.85 -12.88
C ALA A 104 -24.04 -36.25 -13.51
N PRO A 105 -24.91 -37.15 -13.01
CA PRO A 105 -25.08 -38.46 -13.60
C PRO A 105 -25.64 -38.28 -15.01
N SER A 106 -24.99 -38.90 -16.00
CA SER A 106 -25.60 -39.06 -17.32
C SER A 106 -26.93 -39.78 -17.12
N LYS A 107 -28.05 -39.10 -17.34
CA LYS A 107 -29.34 -39.78 -17.43
C LYS A 107 -29.20 -40.84 -18.52
N SER A 108 -29.18 -42.11 -18.10
CA SER A 108 -29.18 -43.25 -19.00
C SER A 108 -30.40 -43.12 -19.93
N PRO A 109 -30.23 -43.17 -21.26
CA PRO A 109 -31.35 -43.00 -22.19
C PRO A 109 -32.31 -44.20 -22.24
N ASN A 110 -32.03 -45.30 -21.55
CA ASN A 110 -32.79 -46.54 -21.72
C ASN A 110 -33.51 -46.96 -20.43
N SER A 111 -34.72 -46.45 -20.24
CA SER A 111 -35.73 -47.05 -19.39
C SER A 111 -37.11 -46.89 -20.04
N GLN A 112 -37.30 -47.52 -21.21
CA GLN A 112 -38.59 -47.97 -21.73
C GLN A 112 -38.37 -49.27 -22.50
#